data_AF-A0A7V6R4H7-F1
#
_entry.id   AF-A0A7V6R4H7-F1
#
_cell.length_a   1.000
_cell.length_b   1.000
_cell.length_c   1.000
_cell.angle_alpha   90.00
_cell.angle_beta   90.00
_cell.angle_gamma   90.00
#
_symmetry.space_group_name_H-M   'P 1'
#
loop_
_entity.id
_entity.type
_entity.pdbx_description
1 polymer ?
#
loop_
_entity_poly.entity_id
_entity_poly.type
_entity_poly.pdbx_seq_one_letter_code
_entity_poly.pdbx_strand_id
1 'polypeptide(L)'
;MRKILTVLLLICFAGVNLTFSCAAHAQTYETFIVKDNDKVIEFPEDFQPIKCWIEETGYYDYLIPLKPIVEYFGGIYSYDEATGNVTVINPKYDRKVVFPPETDTIIVNGIELKAVMNIVYTKRINGKVYIRYDQLSWIFYRKHARRNITDNGVEVILYDDPIIELDAFYNDYELVFEKGKRPHINGEVYGDGNRAVVPIKEMLEFMGYSVSLDMNKKVMKIRSDKGVIKIVFDEEYPKKFDTITYKLPKIYFNGKPYEDWIITLFNKGGTLYISINDLSFVLNDFIGKDNYYSAYWALIRGEVIWYDADYLKAKKEGNNTNFSDIKTSDWFYNNVTKLARDGLISGYPDKTFRPLGNITVAEFIKILIKAMGHDLRAVKGDYWAKNFINKAIELGIIYKDEFDNYDRPITRGEMARMILRAEGEEKTVENLEEYSSRISDYETLNPEERETSVKIFASGIITGFPDGSFGFHRNATRAEACAILSRFLNKEERIVPEL
;
A
#
# COMPACT_ATOMS: atom_id res chain seq x y z
N MET A 1 -43.63 -38.18 -22.13
CA MET A 1 -42.29 -37.57 -21.97
C MET A 1 -41.90 -36.97 -23.32
N ARG A 2 -41.35 -35.73 -23.39
CA ARG A 2 -40.71 -35.12 -24.60
C ARG A 2 -41.61 -35.09 -25.86
N LYS A 3 -42.16 -33.99 -26.38
CA LYS A 3 -41.84 -32.54 -26.37
C LYS A 3 -43.22 -31.84 -26.53
N ILE A 4 -43.60 -30.81 -25.78
CA ILE A 4 -43.27 -29.40 -26.00
C ILE A 4 -43.08 -28.75 -24.61
N LEU A 5 -41.85 -28.82 -24.11
CA LEU A 5 -41.36 -28.10 -22.93
C LEU A 5 -39.97 -27.55 -23.28
N THR A 6 -39.89 -26.93 -24.46
CA THR A 6 -38.70 -26.31 -25.07
C THR A 6 -39.26 -25.50 -26.24
N VAL A 7 -38.83 -24.23 -26.40
CA VAL A 7 -39.37 -23.25 -27.41
C VAL A 7 -40.80 -22.77 -27.08
N LEU A 8 -41.08 -21.53 -26.62
CA LEU A 8 -40.30 -20.41 -26.05
C LEU A 8 -41.17 -19.83 -24.90
N LEU A 9 -40.70 -19.25 -23.79
CA LEU A 9 -39.38 -19.20 -23.13
C LEU A 9 -38.20 -18.49 -23.85
N LEU A 10 -38.49 -17.44 -24.63
CA LEU A 10 -37.56 -16.44 -25.17
C LEU A 10 -38.41 -15.33 -25.80
N ILE A 11 -38.07 -14.05 -25.57
CA ILE A 11 -38.88 -12.85 -25.94
C ILE A 11 -40.21 -12.81 -25.12
N CYS A 12 -40.26 -12.40 -23.85
CA CYS A 12 -39.64 -11.25 -23.17
C CYS A 12 -40.14 -9.86 -23.64
N PHE A 13 -40.58 -9.05 -22.66
CA PHE A 13 -40.66 -7.58 -22.65
C PHE A 13 -41.63 -6.85 -23.59
N ALA A 14 -42.85 -6.59 -23.08
CA ALA A 14 -43.62 -5.31 -23.14
C ALA A 14 -45.11 -5.61 -22.86
N GLY A 15 -45.81 -4.96 -21.94
CA GLY A 15 -45.41 -4.05 -20.88
C GLY A 15 -46.66 -3.72 -20.05
N VAL A 16 -46.59 -3.78 -18.73
CA VAL A 16 -47.72 -3.47 -17.84
C VAL A 16 -47.33 -2.33 -16.91
N ASN A 17 -47.59 -1.10 -17.36
CA ASN A 17 -47.66 0.06 -16.50
C ASN A 17 -49.03 0.09 -15.84
N LEU A 18 -49.10 -0.06 -14.52
CA LEU A 18 -50.12 0.51 -13.61
C LEU A 18 -49.86 0.02 -12.17
N THR A 19 -48.89 0.63 -11.49
CA THR A 19 -48.73 0.49 -10.04
C THR A 19 -49.63 1.49 -9.31
N PHE A 20 -50.87 1.07 -9.02
CA PHE A 20 -51.65 1.72 -7.97
C PHE A 20 -51.28 1.13 -6.61
N SER A 21 -51.03 2.02 -5.65
CA SER A 21 -50.81 1.67 -4.25
C SER A 21 -52.03 0.93 -3.67
N CYS A 22 -51.81 -0.27 -3.15
CA CYS A 22 -52.68 -0.85 -2.14
C CYS A 22 -51.84 -1.73 -1.21
N ALA A 23 -51.81 -1.38 0.08
CA ALA A 23 -50.98 -2.04 1.07
C ALA A 23 -51.55 -3.41 1.47
N ALA A 24 -51.05 -4.48 0.87
CA ALA A 24 -51.26 -5.84 1.34
C ALA A 24 -50.06 -6.26 2.21
N HIS A 25 -50.28 -6.37 3.52
CA HIS A 25 -49.25 -6.76 4.48
C HIS A 25 -48.76 -8.20 4.23
N ALA A 26 -47.56 -8.34 3.68
CA ALA A 26 -46.71 -9.49 3.96
C ALA A 26 -45.80 -9.15 5.14
N GLN A 27 -46.38 -9.01 6.34
CA GLN A 27 -45.61 -9.07 7.58
C GLN A 27 -45.16 -10.52 7.80
N THR A 28 -44.11 -10.92 7.11
CA THR A 28 -43.16 -11.86 7.73
C THR A 28 -42.60 -11.13 8.94
N TYR A 29 -42.97 -11.58 10.14
CA TYR A 29 -42.31 -11.15 11.36
C TYR A 29 -40.88 -11.70 11.31
N GLU A 30 -39.96 -10.94 10.68
CA GLU A 30 -38.54 -11.11 10.92
C GLU A 30 -38.34 -10.91 12.42
N THR A 31 -38.12 -12.00 13.16
CA THR A 31 -37.80 -11.91 14.58
C THR A 31 -36.51 -11.11 14.71
N PHE A 32 -36.56 -9.97 15.43
CA PHE A 32 -35.37 -9.15 15.67
C PHE A 32 -34.85 -9.45 17.08
N ILE A 33 -33.86 -10.33 17.14
CA ILE A 33 -33.29 -10.83 18.40
C ILE A 33 -31.94 -10.14 18.63
N VAL A 34 -31.74 -9.56 19.81
CA VAL A 34 -30.42 -9.09 20.24
C VAL A 34 -29.84 -10.11 21.21
N LYS A 35 -28.57 -10.46 21.02
CA LYS A 35 -27.80 -11.35 21.89
C LYS A 35 -26.55 -10.64 22.41
N ASP A 36 -26.07 -11.00 23.59
CA ASP A 36 -24.72 -10.71 24.07
C ASP A 36 -23.94 -12.02 24.05
N ASN A 37 -23.03 -12.15 23.06
CA ASN A 37 -22.51 -13.43 22.59
C ASN A 37 -23.65 -14.43 22.29
N ASP A 38 -23.75 -15.53 23.04
CA ASP A 38 -24.78 -16.56 22.84
C ASP A 38 -26.05 -16.35 23.67
N LYS A 39 -26.06 -15.36 24.58
CA LYS A 39 -27.19 -15.10 25.48
C LYS A 39 -28.16 -14.10 24.86
N VAL A 40 -29.44 -14.46 24.72
CA VAL A 40 -30.50 -13.51 24.31
C VAL A 40 -30.66 -12.40 25.37
N ILE A 41 -30.72 -11.15 24.92
CA ILE A 41 -31.08 -10.00 25.75
C ILE A 41 -32.60 -9.88 25.73
N GLU A 42 -33.23 -10.11 26.87
CA GLU A 42 -34.65 -9.85 27.06
C GLU A 42 -34.89 -8.36 27.25
N PHE A 43 -35.87 -7.82 26.54
CA PHE A 43 -36.27 -6.42 26.65
C PHE A 43 -37.65 -6.31 27.30
N PRO A 44 -37.91 -5.26 28.12
CA PRO A 44 -39.26 -4.94 28.58
C PRO A 44 -40.24 -4.77 27.42
N GLU A 45 -41.51 -5.12 27.62
CA GLU A 45 -42.58 -5.03 26.60
C GLU A 45 -42.68 -3.63 25.98
N ASP A 46 -42.47 -2.58 26.78
CA ASP A 46 -42.52 -1.19 26.34
C ASP A 46 -41.22 -0.70 25.65
N PHE A 47 -40.15 -1.50 25.66
CA PHE A 47 -38.87 -1.22 25.01
C PHE A 47 -38.43 -2.39 24.09
N GLN A 48 -39.30 -2.85 23.20
CA GLN A 48 -38.88 -3.85 22.19
C GLN A 48 -37.93 -3.23 21.14
N PRO A 49 -36.92 -3.98 20.65
CA PRO A 49 -36.16 -3.64 19.46
C PRO A 49 -37.06 -3.51 18.22
N ILE A 50 -36.72 -2.62 17.30
CA ILE A 50 -37.60 -2.24 16.17
C ILE A 50 -36.90 -2.31 14.82
N LYS A 51 -37.65 -2.67 13.78
CA LYS A 51 -37.30 -2.44 12.37
C LYS A 51 -37.97 -1.15 11.92
N CYS A 52 -37.18 -0.15 11.53
CA CYS A 52 -37.65 1.19 11.17
C CYS A 52 -37.31 1.50 9.71
N TRP A 53 -38.24 2.08 8.96
CA TRP A 53 -37.93 2.70 7.67
C TRP A 53 -37.15 4.00 7.89
N ILE A 54 -36.14 4.24 7.05
CA ILE A 54 -35.37 5.48 6.98
C ILE A 54 -35.64 6.12 5.61
N GLU A 55 -36.22 7.31 5.61
CA GLU A 55 -36.61 8.00 4.37
C GLU A 55 -35.39 8.52 3.61
N GLU A 56 -34.36 8.94 4.34
CA GLU A 56 -33.12 9.52 3.83
C GLU A 56 -32.24 8.50 3.10
N THR A 57 -32.31 7.22 3.48
CA THR A 57 -31.51 6.14 2.87
C THR A 57 -32.32 5.20 1.98
N GLY A 58 -33.66 5.18 2.11
CA GLY A 58 -34.54 4.29 1.35
C GLY A 58 -34.45 2.82 1.76
N TYR A 59 -33.99 2.53 2.98
CA TYR A 59 -33.84 1.18 3.51
C TYR A 59 -34.46 1.03 4.91
N TYR A 60 -34.74 -0.22 5.29
CA TYR A 60 -35.07 -0.58 6.67
C TYR A 60 -33.81 -0.79 7.51
N ASP A 61 -33.80 -0.24 8.71
CA ASP A 61 -32.74 -0.38 9.70
C ASP A 61 -33.27 -0.96 11.02
N TYR A 62 -32.39 -1.49 11.86
CA TYR A 62 -32.73 -2.23 13.07
C TYR A 62 -32.18 -1.46 14.28
N LEU A 63 -33.08 -0.97 15.14
CA LEU A 63 -32.75 -0.07 16.23
C LEU A 63 -33.02 -0.71 17.58
N ILE A 64 -32.06 -0.58 18.49
CA ILE A 64 -32.11 -1.08 19.86
C ILE A 64 -32.51 0.07 20.79
N PRO A 65 -33.45 -0.12 21.72
CA PRO A 65 -33.82 0.90 22.69
C PRO A 65 -32.67 1.15 23.67
N LEU A 66 -32.35 2.42 23.87
CA LEU A 66 -31.13 2.83 24.55
C LEU A 66 -31.17 2.58 26.06
N LYS A 67 -32.31 2.75 26.72
CA LYS A 67 -32.39 2.60 28.19
C LYS A 67 -32.06 1.15 28.65
N PRO A 68 -32.75 0.09 28.18
CA PRO A 68 -32.47 -1.26 28.68
C PRO A 68 -31.06 -1.74 28.33
N ILE A 69 -30.50 -1.35 27.17
CA ILE A 69 -29.15 -1.77 26.79
C ILE A 69 -28.06 -1.07 27.61
N VAL A 70 -28.31 0.15 28.08
CA VAL A 70 -27.47 0.86 29.04
C VAL A 70 -27.50 0.20 30.41
N GLU A 71 -28.70 -0.11 30.91
CA GLU A 71 -28.87 -0.78 32.20
C GLU A 71 -28.27 -2.21 32.18
N TYR A 72 -28.45 -2.95 31.08
CA TYR A 72 -27.90 -4.30 30.88
C TYR A 72 -26.36 -4.34 30.96
N PHE A 73 -25.67 -3.33 30.41
CA PHE A 73 -24.21 -3.23 30.48
C PHE A 73 -23.68 -2.43 31.69
N GLY A 74 -24.52 -2.18 32.70
CA GLY A 74 -24.12 -1.48 33.93
C GLY A 74 -23.81 0.01 33.76
N GLY A 75 -24.31 0.62 32.68
CA GLY A 75 -24.30 2.07 32.50
C GLY A 75 -25.46 2.74 33.24
N ILE A 76 -25.34 4.05 33.43
CA ILE A 76 -26.37 4.90 34.05
C ILE A 76 -27.12 5.61 32.92
N TYR A 77 -28.44 5.43 32.85
CA TYR A 77 -29.34 6.18 31.97
C TYR A 77 -30.08 7.25 32.78
N SER A 78 -30.21 8.45 32.23
CA SER A 78 -31.00 9.53 32.82
C SER A 78 -31.70 10.34 31.74
N TYR A 79 -32.87 10.88 32.07
CA TYR A 79 -33.63 11.81 31.23
C TYR A 79 -33.86 13.09 32.03
N ASP A 80 -33.59 14.23 31.40
CA ASP A 80 -33.84 15.55 31.94
C ASP A 80 -35.14 16.10 31.34
N GLU A 81 -36.19 16.22 32.16
CA GLU A 81 -37.50 16.72 31.74
C GLU A 81 -37.47 18.19 31.31
N ALA A 82 -36.54 19.00 31.83
CA ALA A 82 -36.47 20.42 31.52
C ALA A 82 -35.79 20.70 30.16
N THR A 83 -34.86 19.84 29.73
CA THR A 83 -34.12 20.02 28.47
C THR A 83 -34.44 18.97 27.40
N GLY A 84 -35.18 17.91 27.73
CA GLY A 84 -35.43 16.76 26.85
C GLY A 84 -34.19 15.89 26.60
N ASN A 85 -33.05 16.22 27.20
CA ASN A 85 -31.80 15.49 27.02
C ASN A 85 -31.87 14.10 27.65
N VAL A 86 -31.41 13.09 26.92
CA VAL A 86 -31.04 11.79 27.50
C VAL A 86 -29.54 11.80 27.74
N THR A 87 -29.11 11.54 28.97
CA THR A 87 -27.70 11.39 29.33
C THR A 87 -27.41 9.94 29.71
N VAL A 88 -26.40 9.36 29.06
CA VAL A 88 -25.85 8.04 29.36
C VAL A 88 -24.44 8.19 29.90
N ILE A 89 -24.12 7.48 30.99
CA ILE A 89 -22.77 7.40 31.55
C ILE A 89 -22.35 5.93 31.59
N ASN A 90 -21.21 5.62 31.01
CA ASN A 90 -20.54 4.34 31.20
C ASN A 90 -19.46 4.48 32.29
N PRO A 91 -19.69 3.97 33.51
CA PRO A 91 -18.74 4.11 34.62
C PRO A 91 -17.45 3.30 34.42
N LYS A 92 -17.46 2.27 33.56
CA LYS A 92 -16.28 1.42 33.29
C LYS A 92 -15.19 2.13 32.50
N TYR A 93 -15.56 3.15 31.71
CA TYR A 93 -14.66 3.84 30.77
C TYR A 93 -14.73 5.37 30.85
N ASP A 94 -15.30 5.92 31.93
CA ASP A 94 -15.48 7.37 32.15
C ASP A 94 -16.01 8.12 30.91
N ARG A 95 -17.11 7.60 30.35
CA ARG A 95 -17.68 8.09 29.10
C ARG A 95 -19.11 8.57 29.30
N LYS A 96 -19.35 9.84 29.05
CA LYS A 96 -20.65 10.51 29.08
C LYS A 96 -21.10 10.84 27.66
N VAL A 97 -22.32 10.43 27.31
CA VAL A 97 -22.96 10.73 26.03
C VAL A 97 -24.30 11.40 26.29
N VAL A 98 -24.55 12.55 25.65
CA VAL A 98 -25.83 13.26 25.72
C VAL A 98 -26.50 13.23 24.34
N PHE A 99 -27.79 12.90 24.33
CA PHE A 99 -28.66 12.85 23.17
C PHE A 99 -29.73 13.95 23.32
N PRO A 100 -29.65 15.06 22.57
CA PRO A 100 -30.68 16.09 22.59
C PRO A 100 -32.03 15.61 22.02
N PRO A 101 -33.12 16.38 22.17
CA PRO A 101 -34.44 15.96 21.73
C PRO A 101 -34.66 16.04 20.21
N GLU A 102 -34.05 17.01 19.52
CA GLU A 102 -34.38 17.36 18.12
C GLU A 102 -33.12 17.68 17.27
N THR A 103 -32.05 16.91 17.42
CA THR A 103 -30.80 17.09 16.67
C THR A 103 -30.29 15.77 16.08
N ASP A 104 -29.56 15.89 14.96
CA ASP A 104 -28.68 14.86 14.39
C ASP A 104 -27.35 14.72 15.16
N THR A 105 -27.20 15.48 16.24
CA THR A 105 -25.97 15.57 17.04
C THR A 105 -26.04 14.73 18.31
N ILE A 106 -24.88 14.22 18.74
CA ILE A 106 -24.67 13.74 20.11
C ILE A 106 -23.49 14.47 20.73
N ILE A 107 -23.48 14.61 22.06
CA ILE A 107 -22.37 15.23 22.79
C ILE A 107 -21.62 14.16 23.56
N VAL A 108 -20.39 13.84 23.16
CA VAL A 108 -19.53 12.83 23.80
C VAL A 108 -18.43 13.51 24.59
N ASN A 109 -18.40 13.34 25.91
CA ASN A 109 -17.44 13.97 26.82
C ASN A 109 -17.29 15.50 26.60
N GLY A 110 -18.39 16.19 26.27
CA GLY A 110 -18.43 17.64 26.00
C GLY A 110 -18.11 18.05 24.55
N ILE A 111 -17.73 17.11 23.68
CA ILE A 111 -17.52 17.36 22.25
C ILE A 111 -18.82 17.09 21.49
N GLU A 112 -19.35 18.10 20.80
CA GLU A 112 -20.49 17.95 19.88
C GLU A 112 -20.04 17.20 18.61
N LEU A 113 -20.69 16.09 18.32
CA LEU A 113 -20.51 15.30 17.11
C LEU A 113 -21.75 15.48 16.23
N LYS A 114 -21.61 16.23 15.14
CA LYS A 114 -22.61 16.33 14.06
C LYS A 114 -22.62 15.07 13.20
N ALA A 115 -23.73 14.80 12.52
CA ALA A 115 -23.84 13.70 11.56
C ALA A 115 -23.10 13.99 10.24
N VAL A 116 -21.77 14.20 10.31
CA VAL A 116 -20.92 14.55 9.15
C VAL A 116 -20.96 13.48 8.05
N MET A 117 -21.38 12.24 8.34
CA MET A 117 -21.73 11.20 7.35
C MET A 117 -22.75 10.15 7.88
N ASN A 118 -23.91 10.54 8.44
CA ASN A 118 -24.86 9.57 9.04
C ASN A 118 -24.25 8.65 10.12
N ILE A 119 -23.20 9.12 10.81
CA ILE A 119 -22.32 8.28 11.66
C ILE A 119 -23.03 7.84 12.96
N VAL A 120 -24.00 8.60 13.46
CA VAL A 120 -24.78 8.24 14.65
C VAL A 120 -26.26 8.29 14.30
N TYR A 121 -26.85 7.13 14.01
CA TYR A 121 -28.28 7.03 13.75
C TYR A 121 -29.04 6.74 15.05
N THR A 122 -29.76 7.74 15.54
CA THR A 122 -30.69 7.63 16.68
C THR A 122 -32.07 8.15 16.31
N LYS A 123 -33.11 7.49 16.82
CA LYS A 123 -34.51 7.90 16.61
C LYS A 123 -35.23 7.98 17.94
N ARG A 124 -36.10 8.99 18.10
CA ARG A 124 -36.98 9.11 19.27
C ARG A 124 -38.38 8.62 18.90
N ILE A 125 -38.91 7.69 19.69
CA ILE A 125 -40.26 7.14 19.53
C ILE A 125 -40.91 7.13 20.91
N ASN A 126 -42.04 7.84 21.06
CA ASN A 126 -42.75 8.00 22.33
C ASN A 126 -41.81 8.45 23.48
N GLY A 127 -40.94 9.41 23.20
CA GLY A 127 -39.92 9.94 24.13
C GLY A 127 -38.67 9.05 24.32
N LYS A 128 -38.73 7.78 23.91
CA LYS A 128 -37.65 6.80 24.10
C LYS A 128 -36.61 6.94 22.99
N VAL A 129 -35.34 6.97 23.36
CA VAL A 129 -34.22 6.97 22.40
C VAL A 129 -33.93 5.54 21.95
N TYR A 130 -33.87 5.35 20.65
CA TYR A 130 -33.41 4.16 19.96
C TYR A 130 -32.11 4.49 19.23
N ILE A 131 -31.19 3.54 19.16
CA ILE A 131 -29.89 3.66 18.48
C ILE A 131 -29.64 2.45 17.58
N ARG A 132 -28.98 2.65 16.44
CA ARG A 132 -28.55 1.53 15.60
C ARG A 132 -27.50 0.68 16.31
N TYR A 133 -27.59 -0.65 16.16
CA TYR A 133 -26.83 -1.61 16.97
C TYR A 133 -25.31 -1.50 16.84
N ASP A 134 -24.80 -1.16 15.66
CA ASP A 134 -23.37 -0.97 15.36
C ASP A 134 -22.78 0.29 16.02
N GLN A 135 -23.64 1.24 16.43
CA GLN A 135 -23.26 2.50 17.07
C GLN A 135 -23.15 2.42 18.61
N LEU A 136 -23.41 1.26 19.22
CA LEU A 136 -23.25 1.06 20.67
C LEU A 136 -21.80 1.30 21.14
N SER A 137 -20.81 1.18 20.25
CA SER A 137 -19.40 1.53 20.49
C SER A 137 -19.19 3.01 20.84
N TRP A 138 -20.07 3.93 20.42
CA TRP A 138 -20.02 5.35 20.84
C TRP A 138 -20.39 5.55 22.31
N ILE A 139 -21.00 4.57 22.95
CA ILE A 139 -21.48 4.62 24.33
C ILE A 139 -20.62 3.73 25.21
N PHE A 140 -20.48 2.45 24.83
CA PHE A 140 -19.76 1.46 25.63
C PHE A 140 -18.28 1.34 25.28
N TYR A 141 -17.78 2.15 24.34
CA TYR A 141 -16.42 2.13 23.80
C TYR A 141 -16.03 0.87 23.02
N ARG A 142 -16.35 -0.32 23.54
CA ARG A 142 -15.83 -1.62 23.07
C ARG A 142 -16.91 -2.65 22.74
N LYS A 143 -18.20 -2.30 22.88
CA LYS A 143 -19.29 -3.14 22.38
C LYS A 143 -19.46 -2.93 20.88
N HIS A 144 -19.11 -3.97 20.14
CA HIS A 144 -19.39 -4.09 18.72
C HIS A 144 -20.57 -5.05 18.52
N ALA A 145 -21.04 -5.12 17.28
CA ALA A 145 -22.24 -5.84 16.93
C ALA A 145 -22.14 -6.40 15.51
N ARG A 146 -22.45 -7.68 15.35
CA ARG A 146 -22.57 -8.36 14.05
C ARG A 146 -24.03 -8.69 13.77
N ARG A 147 -24.47 -8.51 12.53
CA ARG A 147 -25.83 -8.85 12.08
C ARG A 147 -25.80 -10.15 11.29
N ASN A 148 -26.56 -11.13 11.75
CA ASN A 148 -26.85 -12.36 11.02
C ASN A 148 -28.27 -12.27 10.44
N ILE A 149 -28.42 -12.61 9.17
CA ILE A 149 -29.72 -12.82 8.54
C ILE A 149 -29.99 -14.32 8.58
N THR A 150 -31.15 -14.72 9.08
CA THR A 150 -31.59 -16.11 9.25
C THR A 150 -32.94 -16.31 8.59
N ASP A 151 -33.32 -17.56 8.32
CA ASP A 151 -34.62 -17.91 7.71
C ASP A 151 -35.83 -17.40 8.52
N ASN A 152 -35.65 -17.13 9.82
CA ASN A 152 -36.70 -16.70 10.76
C ASN A 152 -36.63 -15.20 11.14
N GLY A 153 -35.63 -14.45 10.66
CA GLY A 153 -35.43 -13.04 11.01
C GLY A 153 -33.98 -12.60 11.13
N VAL A 154 -33.74 -11.55 11.90
CA VAL A 154 -32.44 -10.90 12.07
C VAL A 154 -31.95 -11.08 13.49
N GLU A 155 -30.76 -11.67 13.64
CA GLU A 155 -30.06 -11.70 14.91
C GLU A 155 -28.96 -10.64 14.91
N VAL A 156 -28.93 -9.80 15.94
CA VAL A 156 -27.80 -8.91 16.24
C VAL A 156 -27.07 -9.48 17.42
N ILE A 157 -25.84 -9.93 17.21
CA ILE A 157 -24.98 -10.43 18.26
C ILE A 157 -24.03 -9.31 18.65
N LEU A 158 -24.27 -8.76 19.84
CA LEU A 158 -23.36 -7.86 20.54
C LEU A 158 -22.22 -8.67 21.14
N TYR A 159 -21.03 -8.09 21.16
CA TYR A 159 -19.85 -8.68 21.79
C TYR A 159 -18.94 -7.55 22.29
N ASP A 160 -18.19 -7.80 23.35
CA ASP A 160 -17.03 -6.96 23.67
C ASP A 160 -15.90 -7.34 22.72
N ASP A 161 -15.30 -6.37 22.05
CA ASP A 161 -13.95 -6.57 21.53
C ASP A 161 -13.06 -6.96 22.72
N PRO A 162 -12.24 -8.03 22.65
CA PRO A 162 -11.31 -8.37 23.73
C PRO A 162 -10.36 -7.21 24.00
N ILE A 163 -9.84 -7.02 25.23
CA ILE A 163 -8.78 -6.01 25.46
C ILE A 163 -7.53 -6.47 24.72
N ILE A 164 -7.46 -6.01 23.48
CA ILE A 164 -6.33 -6.11 22.60
C ILE A 164 -5.36 -5.03 23.09
N GLU A 165 -4.23 -5.46 23.67
CA GLU A 165 -3.08 -4.57 23.84
C GLU A 165 -2.74 -3.97 22.48
N LEU A 166 -2.31 -2.70 22.46
CA LEU A 166 -2.32 -1.90 21.25
C LEU A 166 -1.58 -2.57 20.08
N ASP A 167 -0.50 -3.29 20.37
CA ASP A 167 0.28 -4.09 19.43
C ASP A 167 -0.59 -4.97 18.52
N ALA A 168 -1.72 -5.50 18.99
CA ALA A 168 -2.61 -6.33 18.19
C ALA A 168 -3.80 -5.59 17.53
N PHE A 169 -3.98 -4.30 17.78
CA PHE A 169 -4.81 -3.40 16.92
C PHE A 169 -3.94 -2.67 15.88
N TYR A 170 -2.65 -2.47 16.19
CA TYR A 170 -1.62 -2.01 15.26
C TYR A 170 -0.90 -3.18 14.56
N ASN A 171 -1.38 -4.42 14.77
CA ASN A 171 -1.30 -5.52 13.80
C ASN A 171 -2.31 -5.31 12.63
N ASP A 172 -2.79 -4.09 12.41
CA ASP A 172 -3.07 -3.60 11.05
C ASP A 172 -1.75 -3.72 10.24
N TYR A 173 -1.57 -4.91 9.69
CA TYR A 173 -0.35 -5.45 9.09
C TYR A 173 0.59 -4.40 8.49
N GLU A 174 1.59 -3.96 9.28
CA GLU A 174 2.59 -3.00 8.85
C GLU A 174 3.48 -3.66 7.78
N LEU A 175 3.44 -3.12 6.56
CA LEU A 175 4.22 -3.67 5.46
C LEU A 175 5.71 -3.52 5.73
N VAL A 176 6.36 -4.67 5.89
CA VAL A 176 7.79 -4.81 6.15
C VAL A 176 8.54 -4.62 4.83
N PHE A 177 9.21 -3.48 4.71
CA PHE A 177 10.08 -3.16 3.58
C PHE A 177 11.47 -3.76 3.80
N GLU A 178 11.59 -5.08 3.66
CA GLU A 178 12.90 -5.75 3.66
C GLU A 178 13.68 -5.48 2.35
N LYS A 179 14.97 -5.19 2.48
CA LYS A 179 15.91 -5.08 1.35
C LYS A 179 15.87 -6.37 0.53
N GLY A 180 15.53 -6.28 -0.76
CA GLY A 180 15.43 -7.43 -1.65
C GLY A 180 14.08 -8.12 -1.75
N LYS A 181 13.06 -7.67 -1.02
CA LYS A 181 11.73 -8.28 -1.07
C LYS A 181 10.67 -7.29 -1.50
N ARG A 182 9.55 -7.83 -1.99
CA ARG A 182 8.29 -7.08 -2.01
C ARG A 182 7.90 -6.73 -0.58
N PRO A 183 7.26 -5.57 -0.34
CA PRO A 183 6.64 -5.32 0.94
C PRO A 183 5.62 -6.43 1.21
N HIS A 184 5.80 -7.09 2.34
CA HIS A 184 5.05 -8.23 2.86
C HIS A 184 4.81 -7.99 4.35
N ILE A 185 4.03 -8.83 5.04
CA ILE A 185 3.87 -8.67 6.50
C ILE A 185 4.21 -9.96 7.26
N ASN A 186 4.81 -9.77 8.42
CA ASN A 186 5.07 -10.82 9.40
C ASN A 186 3.81 -11.10 10.24
N GLY A 187 3.23 -12.29 10.10
CA GLY A 187 2.10 -12.76 10.93
C GLY A 187 0.95 -13.40 10.13
N GLU A 188 -0.02 -13.97 10.84
CA GLU A 188 -1.22 -14.58 10.23
C GLU A 188 -2.33 -13.56 9.94
N VAL A 189 -2.90 -13.67 8.73
CA VAL A 189 -4.05 -12.99 8.08
C VAL A 189 -5.42 -12.95 8.79
N TYR A 190 -5.64 -12.28 9.93
CA TYR A 190 -6.94 -12.29 10.63
C TYR A 190 -7.94 -11.18 10.22
N GLY A 191 -8.91 -11.54 9.37
CA GLY A 191 -10.12 -10.74 9.09
C GLY A 191 -10.06 -9.85 7.85
N ASP A 192 -11.20 -9.24 7.48
CA ASP A 192 -11.38 -8.43 6.26
C ASP A 192 -10.20 -7.48 6.02
N GLY A 193 -9.44 -7.73 4.95
CA GLY A 193 -8.16 -7.07 4.62
C GLY A 193 -8.22 -5.58 4.27
N ASN A 194 -9.31 -4.91 4.62
CA ASN A 194 -9.57 -3.49 4.40
C ASN A 194 -8.82 -2.55 5.36
N ARG A 195 -8.09 -3.08 6.35
CA ARG A 195 -7.41 -2.28 7.39
C ARG A 195 -5.89 -2.23 7.32
N ALA A 196 -5.25 -3.00 6.44
CA ALA A 196 -3.80 -2.94 6.29
C ALA A 196 -3.35 -1.51 5.92
N VAL A 197 -2.37 -0.98 6.67
CA VAL A 197 -1.84 0.38 6.50
C VAL A 197 -0.45 0.36 5.87
N VAL A 198 -0.12 1.43 5.13
CA VAL A 198 1.19 1.64 4.51
C VAL A 198 1.80 2.97 4.95
N PRO A 199 3.13 3.01 5.21
CA PRO A 199 3.85 4.27 5.30
C PRO A 199 3.82 4.93 3.91
N ILE A 200 3.18 6.11 3.84
CA ILE A 200 2.71 6.72 2.59
C ILE A 200 3.88 7.05 1.66
N LYS A 201 4.94 7.63 2.21
CA LYS A 201 6.06 8.16 1.44
C LYS A 201 6.83 7.00 0.78
N GLU A 202 7.26 6.05 1.60
CA GLU A 202 8.00 4.85 1.24
C GLU A 202 7.23 4.04 0.18
N MET A 203 5.92 3.87 0.39
CA MET A 203 5.08 3.14 -0.54
C MET A 203 4.91 3.86 -1.89
N LEU A 204 4.68 5.17 -1.88
CA LEU A 204 4.54 5.95 -3.10
C LEU A 204 5.86 6.09 -3.87
N GLU A 205 6.99 6.22 -3.17
CA GLU A 205 8.33 6.23 -3.77
C GLU A 205 8.65 4.87 -4.41
N PHE A 206 8.32 3.76 -3.76
CA PHE A 206 8.34 2.41 -4.35
C PHE A 206 7.47 2.32 -5.61
N MET A 207 6.25 2.89 -5.57
CA MET A 207 5.33 2.93 -6.71
C MET A 207 5.77 3.83 -7.86
N GLY A 208 6.84 4.63 -7.71
CA GLY A 208 7.36 5.52 -8.76
C GLY A 208 6.88 6.98 -8.68
N TYR A 209 6.34 7.41 -7.55
CA TYR A 209 5.98 8.82 -7.33
C TYR A 209 7.10 9.57 -6.61
N SER A 210 7.23 10.87 -6.88
CA SER A 210 8.08 11.75 -6.05
C SER A 210 7.26 12.36 -4.92
N VAL A 211 7.60 12.04 -3.68
CA VAL A 211 6.93 12.54 -2.48
C VAL A 211 7.78 13.61 -1.80
N SER A 212 7.16 14.70 -1.37
CA SER A 212 7.77 15.67 -0.45
C SER A 212 6.83 15.91 0.71
N LEU A 213 7.32 15.69 1.93
CA LEU A 213 6.58 15.84 3.18
C LEU A 213 7.17 16.99 4.01
N ASP A 214 6.33 17.95 4.41
CA ASP A 214 6.68 19.05 5.31
C ASP A 214 5.74 18.99 6.51
N MET A 215 6.19 18.37 7.60
CA MET A 215 5.40 18.19 8.82
C MET A 215 5.17 19.51 9.57
N ASN A 216 6.07 20.50 9.44
CA ASN A 216 5.89 21.82 10.04
C ASN A 216 4.75 22.59 9.37
N LYS A 217 4.58 22.43 8.05
CA LYS A 217 3.46 23.02 7.29
C LYS A 217 2.25 22.10 7.17
N LYS A 218 2.31 20.87 7.69
CA LYS A 218 1.29 19.82 7.55
C LYS A 218 0.86 19.57 6.10
N VAL A 219 1.84 19.52 5.18
CA VAL A 219 1.62 19.35 3.74
C VAL A 219 2.45 18.19 3.19
N MET A 220 1.78 17.30 2.46
CA MET A 220 2.41 16.34 1.55
C MET A 220 2.14 16.75 0.10
N LYS A 221 3.12 16.55 -0.79
CA LYS A 221 2.94 16.65 -2.24
C LYS A 221 3.49 15.39 -2.91
N ILE A 222 2.66 14.74 -3.70
CA ILE A 222 2.95 13.55 -4.49
C ILE A 222 2.95 13.97 -5.96
N ARG A 223 3.96 13.58 -6.74
CA ARG A 223 4.15 14.06 -8.13
C ARG A 223 4.37 12.90 -9.11
N SER A 224 3.82 13.05 -10.32
CA SER A 224 4.05 12.20 -11.49
C SER A 224 3.71 12.93 -12.80
N ASP A 225 3.70 12.23 -13.94
CA ASP A 225 3.31 12.73 -15.27
C ASP A 225 1.88 13.25 -15.36
N LYS A 226 1.01 12.82 -14.43
CA LYS A 226 -0.36 13.31 -14.35
C LYS A 226 -0.48 14.57 -13.50
N GLY A 227 0.65 15.04 -12.97
CA GLY A 227 0.81 16.30 -12.25
C GLY A 227 1.04 16.07 -10.75
N VAL A 228 0.26 16.76 -9.91
CA VAL A 228 0.52 16.86 -8.46
C VAL A 228 -0.75 16.59 -7.65
N ILE A 229 -0.67 15.62 -6.73
CA ILE A 229 -1.58 15.51 -5.60
C ILE A 229 -0.97 16.32 -4.44
N LYS A 230 -1.71 17.26 -3.86
CA LYS A 230 -1.34 17.94 -2.61
C LYS A 230 -2.33 17.49 -1.53
N ILE A 231 -1.81 17.03 -0.39
CA ILE A 231 -2.61 16.66 0.78
C ILE A 231 -2.25 17.65 1.90
N VAL A 232 -3.25 18.26 2.52
CA VAL A 232 -3.11 19.18 3.66
C VAL A 232 -3.85 18.58 4.86
N PHE A 233 -3.17 18.41 5.98
CA PHE A 233 -3.69 17.66 7.12
C PHE A 233 -3.72 18.53 8.38
N ASP A 234 -4.69 19.46 8.44
CA ASP A 234 -4.76 20.51 9.46
C ASP A 234 -5.27 19.99 10.83
N GLU A 235 -6.35 19.21 10.84
CA GLU A 235 -7.08 18.79 12.04
C GLU A 235 -6.43 17.59 12.73
N GLU A 236 -6.06 17.76 14.00
CA GLU A 236 -5.36 16.74 14.80
C GLU A 236 -6.25 16.18 15.89
N TYR A 237 -6.38 14.86 15.90
CA TYR A 237 -7.02 14.10 16.97
C TYR A 237 -5.95 13.28 17.69
N PRO A 238 -5.52 13.70 18.90
CA PRO A 238 -4.59 12.93 19.72
C PRO A 238 -5.21 11.57 20.08
N LYS A 239 -4.55 10.48 19.70
CA LYS A 239 -4.82 9.13 20.23
C LYS A 239 -3.84 8.81 21.36
N LYS A 240 -4.12 7.74 22.10
CA LYS A 240 -3.14 7.17 23.05
C LYS A 240 -1.90 6.67 22.28
N PHE A 241 -0.76 6.61 22.97
CA PHE A 241 0.51 6.04 22.47
C PHE A 241 1.08 6.78 21.25
N ASP A 242 1.42 8.06 21.45
CA ASP A 242 2.23 8.90 20.54
C ASP A 242 1.82 8.90 19.07
N THR A 243 0.52 8.72 18.81
CA THR A 243 -0.07 8.76 17.46
C THR A 243 -1.04 9.93 17.30
N ILE A 244 -0.84 10.69 16.22
CA ILE A 244 -1.74 11.76 15.82
C ILE A 244 -2.58 11.25 14.64
N THR A 245 -3.90 11.26 14.79
CA THR A 245 -4.82 10.95 13.69
C THR A 245 -5.26 12.24 13.02
N TYR A 246 -5.08 12.34 11.70
CA TYR A 246 -5.67 13.41 10.89
C TYR A 246 -6.92 12.88 10.21
N LYS A 247 -8.04 13.57 10.44
CA LYS A 247 -9.30 13.33 9.74
C LYS A 247 -9.51 14.41 8.68
N LEU A 248 -10.27 14.09 7.64
CA LEU A 248 -10.67 15.05 6.61
C LEU A 248 -9.51 15.90 6.01
N PRO A 249 -8.36 15.29 5.66
CA PRO A 249 -7.29 16.05 5.03
C PRO A 249 -7.74 16.55 3.66
N LYS A 250 -7.44 17.82 3.35
CA LYS A 250 -7.84 18.46 2.10
C LYS A 250 -6.94 17.97 0.97
N ILE A 251 -7.51 17.22 0.04
CA ILE A 251 -6.82 16.70 -1.13
C ILE A 251 -7.03 17.66 -2.30
N TYR A 252 -5.97 17.90 -3.07
CA TYR A 252 -6.04 18.68 -4.30
C TYR A 252 -5.37 17.91 -5.44
N PHE A 253 -6.10 17.69 -6.53
CA PHE A 253 -5.57 17.14 -7.78
C PHE A 253 -5.29 18.28 -8.76
N ASN A 254 -4.01 18.47 -9.11
CA ASN A 254 -3.58 19.54 -10.03
C ASN A 254 -4.08 20.94 -9.64
N GLY A 255 -4.17 21.19 -8.32
CA GLY A 255 -4.64 22.45 -7.74
C GLY A 255 -6.15 22.56 -7.57
N LYS A 256 -6.96 21.64 -8.11
CA LYS A 256 -8.41 21.58 -7.88
C LYS A 256 -8.69 20.82 -6.57
N PRO A 257 -9.58 21.31 -5.69
CA PRO A 257 -9.98 20.57 -4.49
C PRO A 257 -10.70 19.28 -4.89
N TYR A 258 -10.65 18.30 -4.00
CA TYR A 258 -11.37 17.05 -4.09
C TYR A 258 -12.11 16.85 -2.75
N GLU A 259 -13.45 16.78 -2.82
CA GLU A 259 -14.33 16.99 -1.66
C GLU A 259 -15.15 15.72 -1.28
N ASP A 260 -15.11 14.68 -2.12
CA ASP A 260 -16.04 13.54 -2.03
C ASP A 260 -15.56 12.37 -1.13
N TRP A 261 -14.35 12.41 -0.56
CA TRP A 261 -13.76 11.27 0.19
C TRP A 261 -13.15 11.65 1.55
N ILE A 262 -13.55 10.93 2.61
CA ILE A 262 -12.89 10.99 3.92
C ILE A 262 -11.78 9.93 3.98
N ILE A 263 -10.52 10.33 3.78
CA ILE A 263 -9.38 9.47 4.13
C ILE A 263 -8.92 9.76 5.57
N THR A 264 -8.31 8.77 6.23
CA THR A 264 -7.70 8.93 7.55
C THR A 264 -6.19 8.75 7.45
N LEU A 265 -5.42 9.68 8.03
CA LEU A 265 -3.96 9.57 8.11
C LEU A 265 -3.52 9.38 9.56
N PHE A 266 -2.45 8.63 9.77
CA PHE A 266 -1.85 8.39 11.08
C PHE A 266 -0.40 8.84 11.08
N ASN A 267 0.03 9.69 12.00
CA ASN A 267 1.43 10.00 12.24
C ASN A 267 1.93 9.19 13.45
N LYS A 268 2.98 8.40 13.25
CA LYS A 268 3.69 7.61 14.26
C LYS A 268 5.18 7.97 14.12
N GLY A 269 5.72 8.70 15.10
CA GLY A 269 7.14 9.09 15.12
C GLY A 269 7.62 10.00 13.97
N GLY A 270 6.70 10.71 13.29
CA GLY A 270 7.02 11.55 12.12
C GLY A 270 6.72 10.89 10.77
N THR A 271 6.53 9.57 10.73
CA THR A 271 6.10 8.84 9.53
C THR A 271 4.58 8.86 9.41
N LEU A 272 4.06 9.22 8.22
CA LEU A 272 2.63 9.20 7.92
C LEU A 272 2.21 7.87 7.28
N TYR A 273 1.11 7.31 7.77
CA TYR A 273 0.47 6.08 7.31
C TYR A 273 -0.96 6.36 6.83
N ILE A 274 -1.45 5.50 5.93
CA ILE A 274 -2.81 5.50 5.37
C ILE A 274 -3.26 4.04 5.16
N SER A 275 -4.56 3.77 5.06
CA SER A 275 -5.02 2.45 4.59
C SER A 275 -4.63 2.22 3.12
N ILE A 276 -4.32 0.98 2.77
CA ILE A 276 -3.98 0.59 1.38
C ILE A 276 -5.14 0.91 0.42
N ASN A 277 -6.39 0.74 0.89
CA ASN A 277 -7.58 1.05 0.11
C ASN A 277 -7.68 2.56 -0.18
N ASP A 278 -7.62 3.42 0.84
CA ASP A 278 -7.69 4.87 0.66
C ASP A 278 -6.58 5.37 -0.26
N LEU A 279 -5.35 4.84 -0.13
CA LEU A 279 -4.25 5.17 -1.05
C LEU A 279 -4.56 4.75 -2.49
N SER A 280 -5.09 3.54 -2.68
CA SER A 280 -5.49 3.02 -3.99
C SER A 280 -6.53 3.91 -4.66
N PHE A 281 -7.53 4.36 -3.91
CA PHE A 281 -8.58 5.25 -4.40
C PHE A 281 -8.08 6.65 -4.75
N VAL A 282 -7.33 7.30 -3.84
CA VAL A 282 -6.69 8.61 -4.09
C VAL A 282 -5.82 8.60 -5.35
N LEU A 283 -5.15 7.47 -5.63
CA LEU A 283 -4.40 7.30 -6.87
C LEU A 283 -5.32 7.07 -8.08
N ASN A 284 -6.29 6.15 -8.01
CA ASN A 284 -7.21 5.83 -9.12
C ASN A 284 -7.95 7.06 -9.67
N ASP A 285 -8.41 7.94 -8.79
CA ASP A 285 -9.09 9.18 -9.17
C ASP A 285 -8.12 10.17 -9.84
N PHE A 286 -6.91 10.29 -9.29
CA PHE A 286 -5.87 11.16 -9.86
C PHE A 286 -5.40 10.73 -11.27
N ILE A 287 -5.38 9.42 -11.58
CA ILE A 287 -5.12 8.93 -12.94
C ILE A 287 -6.39 8.78 -13.81
N GLY A 288 -7.58 9.04 -13.25
CA GLY A 288 -8.87 8.96 -13.96
C GLY A 288 -9.18 7.56 -14.50
N LYS A 289 -8.88 6.51 -13.72
CA LYS A 289 -9.13 5.11 -14.11
C LYS A 289 -9.53 4.23 -12.93
N ASP A 290 -10.75 3.75 -12.99
CA ASP A 290 -11.27 2.73 -12.06
C ASP A 290 -10.35 1.49 -12.06
N ASN A 291 -10.01 1.01 -10.86
CA ASN A 291 -9.30 -0.25 -10.59
C ASN A 291 -7.86 -0.39 -11.14
N TYR A 292 -7.23 0.67 -11.66
CA TYR A 292 -5.85 0.62 -12.16
C TYR A 292 -4.84 0.32 -11.03
N TYR A 293 -5.04 0.93 -9.88
CA TYR A 293 -4.44 0.55 -8.60
C TYR A 293 -5.50 -0.23 -7.83
N SER A 294 -5.63 -1.52 -8.13
CA SER A 294 -6.33 -2.48 -7.30
C SER A 294 -5.30 -3.25 -6.47
N ALA A 295 -5.20 -2.91 -5.18
CA ALA A 295 -4.46 -3.70 -4.20
C ALA A 295 -5.28 -4.94 -3.81
N TYR A 296 -5.35 -5.93 -4.69
CA TYR A 296 -6.04 -7.17 -4.37
C TYR A 296 -5.15 -8.02 -3.46
N TRP A 297 -5.57 -8.21 -2.21
CA TRP A 297 -4.89 -9.07 -1.26
C TRP A 297 -4.84 -10.50 -1.80
N ALA A 298 -3.64 -10.99 -2.11
CA ALA A 298 -3.43 -12.40 -2.42
C ALA A 298 -3.39 -13.18 -1.10
N LEU A 299 -4.57 -13.41 -0.50
CA LEU A 299 -4.79 -14.06 0.81
C LEU A 299 -3.97 -15.35 1.05
N ILE A 300 -3.54 -16.03 0.00
CA ILE A 300 -2.79 -17.30 0.04
C ILE A 300 -1.26 -17.07 0.15
N ARG A 301 -0.75 -15.83 0.05
CA ARG A 301 0.69 -15.54 -0.09
C ARG A 301 1.30 -14.47 0.82
N GLY A 302 0.51 -13.66 1.51
CA GLY A 302 1.04 -12.57 2.36
C GLY A 302 1.75 -11.43 1.61
N GLU A 303 1.57 -11.36 0.28
CA GLU A 303 2.11 -10.30 -0.58
C GLU A 303 0.99 -9.36 -1.07
N VAL A 304 1.28 -8.07 -1.15
CA VAL A 304 0.42 -7.11 -1.87
C VAL A 304 0.79 -7.10 -3.36
N ILE A 305 -0.17 -7.45 -4.21
CA ILE A 305 0.01 -7.47 -5.67
C ILE A 305 -0.73 -6.28 -6.27
N TRP A 306 0.00 -5.43 -7.00
CA TRP A 306 -0.53 -4.26 -7.70
C TRP A 306 -0.66 -4.53 -9.20
N TYR A 307 -1.81 -4.21 -9.78
CA TYR A 307 -2.14 -4.45 -11.19
C TYR A 307 -1.99 -3.21 -12.10
N ASP A 308 -0.88 -2.48 -11.99
CA ASP A 308 -0.63 -1.36 -12.92
C ASP A 308 -0.28 -1.83 -14.34
N ALA A 309 -0.36 -0.91 -15.31
CA ALA A 309 -0.12 -1.20 -16.72
C ALA A 309 1.32 -1.68 -17.03
N ASP A 310 2.31 -1.25 -16.24
CA ASP A 310 3.70 -1.65 -16.44
C ASP A 310 3.98 -3.04 -15.85
N TYR A 311 3.31 -3.42 -14.75
CA TYR A 311 3.29 -4.80 -14.24
C TYR A 311 2.61 -5.76 -15.24
N LEU A 312 1.44 -5.38 -15.77
CA LEU A 312 0.74 -6.19 -16.78
C LEU A 312 1.56 -6.33 -18.07
N LYS A 313 2.30 -5.28 -18.46
CA LYS A 313 3.24 -5.30 -19.59
C LYS A 313 4.47 -6.16 -19.28
N ALA A 314 5.14 -5.97 -18.15
CA ALA A 314 6.31 -6.76 -17.74
C ALA A 314 5.98 -8.24 -17.58
N LYS A 315 4.80 -8.59 -17.05
CA LYS A 315 4.30 -9.98 -16.98
C LYS A 315 4.08 -10.60 -18.36
N LYS A 316 3.74 -9.78 -19.37
CA LYS A 316 3.56 -10.21 -20.77
C LYS A 316 4.91 -10.33 -21.50
N GLU A 317 5.88 -9.49 -21.18
CA GLU A 317 7.19 -9.41 -21.84
C GLU A 317 8.24 -10.35 -21.21
N GLY A 318 8.22 -10.55 -19.89
CA GLY A 318 9.21 -11.33 -19.14
C GLY A 318 9.23 -12.84 -19.40
N ASN A 319 8.25 -13.37 -20.14
CA ASN A 319 8.20 -14.79 -20.53
C ASN A 319 8.97 -15.10 -21.83
N ASN A 320 9.73 -14.15 -22.39
CA ASN A 320 10.42 -14.34 -23.68
C ASN A 320 11.91 -13.99 -23.62
N THR A 321 12.73 -14.94 -23.17
CA THR A 321 14.21 -14.83 -23.10
C THR A 321 14.93 -15.07 -24.44
N ASN A 322 14.18 -15.26 -25.53
CA ASN A 322 14.74 -15.54 -26.86
C ASN A 322 14.98 -14.23 -27.65
N PHE A 323 16.17 -13.67 -27.48
CA PHE A 323 16.64 -12.52 -28.27
C PHE A 323 17.14 -12.96 -29.64
N SER A 324 16.81 -12.20 -30.70
CA SER A 324 17.12 -12.55 -32.10
C SER A 324 18.58 -12.34 -32.49
N ASP A 325 19.32 -11.57 -31.70
CA ASP A 325 20.71 -11.15 -31.90
C ASP A 325 21.68 -11.80 -30.89
N ILE A 326 21.26 -12.88 -30.22
CA ILE A 326 22.07 -13.67 -29.30
C ILE A 326 22.00 -15.15 -29.69
N LYS A 327 23.15 -15.81 -29.72
CA LYS A 327 23.31 -17.25 -29.99
C LYS A 327 23.78 -17.97 -28.73
N THR A 328 23.43 -19.26 -28.61
CA THR A 328 23.90 -20.13 -27.51
C THR A 328 25.43 -20.30 -27.45
N SER A 329 26.12 -20.01 -28.55
CA SER A 329 27.59 -20.02 -28.66
C SER A 329 28.26 -18.73 -28.19
N ASP A 330 27.51 -17.66 -27.92
CA ASP A 330 28.10 -16.38 -27.54
C ASP A 330 28.58 -16.41 -26.08
N TRP A 331 29.77 -15.88 -25.81
CA TRP A 331 30.40 -15.92 -24.48
C TRP A 331 29.53 -15.27 -23.37
N PHE A 332 28.67 -14.31 -23.74
CA PHE A 332 27.75 -13.63 -22.84
C PHE A 332 26.37 -14.32 -22.71
N TYR A 333 26.09 -15.39 -23.47
CA TYR A 333 24.76 -16.03 -23.53
C TYR A 333 24.19 -16.38 -22.15
N ASN A 334 24.97 -17.08 -21.32
CA ASN A 334 24.54 -17.50 -19.98
C ASN A 334 24.28 -16.29 -19.07
N ASN A 335 25.15 -15.27 -19.12
CA ASN A 335 25.01 -14.05 -18.31
C ASN A 335 23.76 -13.25 -18.68
N VAL A 336 23.54 -13.02 -19.98
CA VAL A 336 22.38 -12.27 -20.47
C VAL A 336 21.09 -13.03 -20.19
N THR A 337 21.02 -14.33 -20.49
CA THR A 337 19.79 -15.11 -20.27
C THR A 337 19.46 -15.33 -18.80
N LYS A 338 20.46 -15.40 -17.91
CA LYS A 338 20.27 -15.40 -16.45
C LYS A 338 19.66 -14.07 -15.99
N LEU A 339 20.34 -12.95 -16.20
CA LEU A 339 19.87 -11.64 -15.74
C LEU A 339 18.54 -11.20 -16.38
N ALA A 340 18.24 -11.66 -17.60
CA ALA A 340 16.94 -11.44 -18.25
C ALA A 340 15.82 -12.28 -17.61
N ARG A 341 16.09 -13.55 -17.27
CA ARG A 341 15.16 -14.43 -16.54
C ARG A 341 14.87 -13.88 -15.13
N ASP A 342 15.88 -13.34 -14.49
CA ASP A 342 15.80 -12.72 -13.15
C ASP A 342 15.13 -11.33 -13.19
N GLY A 343 14.73 -10.83 -14.36
CA GLY A 343 14.03 -9.55 -14.54
C GLY A 343 14.89 -8.31 -14.24
N LEU A 344 16.22 -8.48 -14.18
CA LEU A 344 17.18 -7.42 -13.88
C LEU A 344 17.50 -6.59 -15.13
N ILE A 345 17.57 -7.22 -16.29
CA ILE A 345 17.74 -6.57 -17.59
C ILE A 345 16.67 -7.02 -18.59
N SER A 346 16.44 -6.22 -19.63
CA SER A 346 15.49 -6.54 -20.70
C SER A 346 16.07 -6.15 -22.06
N GLY A 347 15.61 -6.85 -23.10
CA GLY A 347 15.83 -6.45 -24.49
C GLY A 347 14.87 -5.34 -24.94
N TYR A 348 14.91 -5.05 -26.23
CA TYR A 348 14.13 -4.01 -26.89
C TYR A 348 12.85 -4.60 -27.51
N PRO A 349 11.82 -3.77 -27.81
CA PRO A 349 10.55 -4.24 -28.39
C PRO A 349 10.67 -4.95 -29.74
N ASP A 350 11.79 -4.77 -30.45
CA ASP A 350 12.14 -5.43 -31.71
C ASP A 350 12.69 -6.87 -31.54
N LYS A 351 12.71 -7.38 -30.31
CA LYS A 351 13.29 -8.68 -29.89
C LYS A 351 14.82 -8.75 -29.94
N THR A 352 15.52 -7.63 -30.05
CA THR A 352 16.99 -7.56 -29.89
C THR A 352 17.38 -7.32 -28.42
N PHE A 353 18.60 -7.69 -28.04
CA PHE A 353 19.22 -7.33 -26.76
C PHE A 353 20.33 -6.28 -26.92
N ARG A 354 20.93 -6.20 -28.10
CA ARG A 354 22.04 -5.34 -28.51
C ARG A 354 23.29 -5.54 -27.62
N PRO A 355 23.83 -6.78 -27.54
CA PRO A 355 24.89 -7.13 -26.57
C PRO A 355 26.16 -6.30 -26.73
N LEU A 356 26.52 -5.92 -27.95
CA LEU A 356 27.70 -5.11 -28.28
C LEU A 356 27.43 -3.59 -28.24
N GLY A 357 26.20 -3.17 -27.94
CA GLY A 357 25.89 -1.75 -27.72
C GLY A 357 26.43 -1.30 -26.37
N ASN A 358 26.93 -0.06 -26.30
CA ASN A 358 27.33 0.56 -25.04
C ASN A 358 26.13 0.65 -24.09
N ILE A 359 26.36 0.43 -22.80
CA ILE A 359 25.37 0.66 -21.76
C ILE A 359 25.55 2.07 -21.16
N THR A 360 24.45 2.73 -20.83
CA THR A 360 24.49 4.06 -20.20
C THR A 360 24.72 4.00 -18.70
N VAL A 361 25.17 5.11 -18.10
CA VAL A 361 25.30 5.22 -16.63
C VAL A 361 23.96 4.95 -15.95
N ALA A 362 22.88 5.52 -16.46
CA ALA A 362 21.52 5.32 -15.96
C ALA A 362 21.05 3.86 -16.02
N GLU A 363 21.30 3.17 -17.13
CA GLU A 363 20.96 1.75 -17.27
C GLU A 363 21.75 0.90 -16.28
N PHE A 364 23.05 1.14 -16.14
CA PHE A 364 23.87 0.40 -15.19
C PHE A 364 23.46 0.65 -13.73
N ILE A 365 23.21 1.92 -13.34
CA ILE A 365 22.63 2.27 -12.03
C ILE A 365 21.33 1.49 -11.79
N LYS A 366 20.39 1.53 -12.74
CA LYS A 366 19.12 0.81 -12.61
C LYS A 366 19.33 -0.68 -12.38
N ILE A 367 20.16 -1.34 -13.19
CA ILE A 367 20.36 -2.79 -13.07
C ILE A 367 21.07 -3.13 -11.75
N LEU A 368 22.09 -2.37 -11.35
CA LEU A 368 22.80 -2.59 -10.07
C LEU A 368 21.84 -2.42 -8.87
N ILE A 369 21.02 -1.37 -8.86
CA ILE A 369 20.03 -1.12 -7.80
C ILE A 369 18.98 -2.22 -7.75
N LYS A 370 18.49 -2.70 -8.91
CA LYS A 370 17.60 -3.87 -8.98
C LYS A 370 18.30 -5.16 -8.51
N ALA A 371 19.55 -5.37 -8.88
CA ALA A 371 20.36 -6.54 -8.50
C ALA A 371 20.62 -6.58 -6.99
N MET A 372 20.80 -5.42 -6.36
CA MET A 372 20.84 -5.26 -4.90
C MET A 372 19.47 -5.40 -4.21
N GLY A 373 18.42 -5.71 -4.99
CA GLY A 373 17.10 -6.04 -4.47
C GLY A 373 16.13 -4.86 -4.31
N HIS A 374 16.46 -3.69 -4.87
CA HIS A 374 15.56 -2.53 -4.83
C HIS A 374 14.72 -2.48 -6.12
N ASP A 375 13.52 -3.08 -6.08
CA ASP A 375 12.56 -3.07 -7.21
C ASP A 375 11.83 -1.72 -7.30
N LEU A 376 12.59 -0.67 -7.62
CA LEU A 376 12.07 0.68 -7.80
C LEU A 376 11.42 0.83 -9.17
N ARG A 377 10.46 1.76 -9.25
CA ARG A 377 9.79 2.12 -10.49
C ARG A 377 10.29 3.47 -11.01
N ALA A 378 10.29 3.60 -12.33
CA ALA A 378 10.62 4.85 -13.00
C ALA A 378 9.61 5.94 -12.61
N VAL A 379 10.10 7.15 -12.33
CA VAL A 379 9.20 8.27 -12.06
C VAL A 379 8.54 8.68 -13.36
N LYS A 380 7.24 8.45 -13.44
CA LYS A 380 6.45 8.80 -14.61
C LYS A 380 6.50 10.32 -14.81
N GLY A 381 6.88 10.78 -16.00
CA GLY A 381 6.90 12.22 -16.35
C GLY A 381 8.11 12.99 -15.84
N ASP A 382 9.08 12.29 -15.26
CA ASP A 382 10.38 12.79 -14.87
C ASP A 382 11.45 11.96 -15.61
N TYR A 383 12.73 12.19 -15.31
CA TYR A 383 13.78 11.33 -15.84
C TYR A 383 13.62 9.89 -15.34
N TRP A 384 13.54 8.92 -16.28
CA TRP A 384 13.14 7.54 -15.97
C TRP A 384 14.03 6.84 -14.94
N ALA A 385 15.32 7.22 -14.87
CA ALA A 385 16.28 6.63 -13.94
C ALA A 385 16.30 7.31 -12.55
N LYS A 386 15.55 8.40 -12.36
CA LYS A 386 15.64 9.27 -11.18
C LYS A 386 15.53 8.55 -9.84
N ASN A 387 14.61 7.61 -9.68
CA ASN A 387 14.47 6.85 -8.44
C ASN A 387 15.67 5.93 -8.19
N PHE A 388 16.23 5.32 -9.24
CA PHE A 388 17.43 4.49 -9.11
C PHE A 388 18.67 5.33 -8.80
N ILE A 389 18.78 6.54 -9.39
CA ILE A 389 19.84 7.52 -9.09
C ILE A 389 19.73 8.01 -7.64
N ASN A 390 18.54 8.44 -7.22
CA ASN A 390 18.28 8.86 -5.83
C ASN A 390 18.64 7.73 -4.84
N LYS A 391 18.27 6.48 -5.15
CA LYS A 391 18.62 5.33 -4.30
C LYS A 391 20.12 5.02 -4.31
N ALA A 392 20.80 5.17 -5.45
CA ALA A 392 22.25 5.04 -5.53
C ALA A 392 22.98 6.11 -4.70
N ILE A 393 22.45 7.34 -4.64
CA ILE A 393 22.95 8.39 -3.75
C ILE A 393 22.67 8.05 -2.27
N GLU A 394 21.44 7.63 -1.94
CA GLU A 394 21.04 7.23 -0.59
C GLU A 394 21.91 6.08 -0.04
N LEU A 395 22.26 5.12 -0.88
CA LEU A 395 23.10 3.97 -0.55
C LEU A 395 24.61 4.26 -0.62
N GLY A 396 25.03 5.48 -0.99
CA GLY A 396 26.45 5.83 -1.15
C GLY A 396 27.16 5.14 -2.32
N ILE A 397 26.43 4.57 -3.27
CA ILE A 397 26.96 3.91 -4.48
C ILE A 397 27.48 4.95 -5.47
N ILE A 398 26.83 6.11 -5.53
CA ILE A 398 27.27 7.30 -6.25
C ILE A 398 27.15 8.52 -5.33
N TYR A 399 27.95 9.55 -5.57
CA TYR A 399 27.76 10.84 -4.91
C TYR A 399 26.78 11.73 -5.67
N LYS A 400 26.19 12.69 -4.95
CA LYS A 400 25.42 13.76 -5.58
C LYS A 400 26.34 14.53 -6.53
N ASP A 401 25.86 14.76 -7.74
CA ASP A 401 26.59 15.49 -8.79
C ASP A 401 27.90 14.80 -9.27
N GLU A 402 28.08 13.48 -9.03
CA GLU A 402 29.22 12.69 -9.58
C GLU A 402 29.17 12.51 -11.11
N PHE A 403 27.98 12.64 -11.71
CA PHE A 403 27.76 12.47 -13.16
C PHE A 403 26.98 13.66 -13.74
N ASP A 404 27.63 14.42 -14.63
CA ASP A 404 26.98 15.53 -15.36
C ASP A 404 25.91 15.06 -16.36
N ASN A 405 25.99 13.80 -16.80
CA ASN A 405 25.08 13.20 -17.76
C ASN A 405 24.96 11.70 -17.44
N TYR A 406 23.73 11.22 -17.26
CA TYR A 406 23.43 9.81 -16.98
C TYR A 406 23.10 8.99 -18.24
N ASP A 407 22.77 9.63 -19.36
CA ASP A 407 22.45 8.97 -20.65
C ASP A 407 23.69 8.73 -21.53
N ARG A 408 24.89 9.16 -21.10
CA ARG A 408 26.14 8.79 -21.79
C ARG A 408 26.54 7.34 -21.48
N PRO A 409 27.37 6.71 -22.34
CA PRO A 409 28.04 5.46 -22.00
C PRO A 409 28.76 5.54 -20.65
N ILE A 410 28.70 4.43 -19.90
CA ILE A 410 29.49 4.23 -18.67
C ILE A 410 30.84 3.59 -19.02
N THR A 411 31.88 3.99 -18.31
CA THR A 411 33.21 3.39 -18.38
C THR A 411 33.33 2.20 -17.42
N ARG A 412 34.30 1.31 -17.68
CA ARG A 412 34.59 0.16 -16.82
C ARG A 412 35.03 0.56 -15.40
N GLY A 413 35.79 1.66 -15.27
CA GLY A 413 36.19 2.23 -13.98
C GLY A 413 35.02 2.80 -13.17
N GLU A 414 34.01 3.39 -13.82
CA GLU A 414 32.79 3.87 -13.15
C GLU A 414 31.95 2.72 -12.62
N MET A 415 31.74 1.66 -13.41
CA MET A 415 31.11 0.43 -12.92
C MET A 415 31.90 -0.17 -11.75
N ALA A 416 33.23 -0.13 -11.80
CA ALA A 416 34.09 -0.63 -10.73
C ALA A 416 33.89 0.12 -9.41
N ARG A 417 33.95 1.47 -9.43
CA ARG A 417 33.69 2.29 -8.23
C ARG A 417 32.32 2.00 -7.64
N MET A 418 31.28 1.96 -8.48
CA MET A 418 29.91 1.67 -8.05
C MET A 418 29.78 0.28 -7.40
N ILE A 419 30.39 -0.76 -7.96
CA ILE A 419 30.33 -2.11 -7.41
C ILE A 419 31.12 -2.22 -6.09
N LEU A 420 32.30 -1.62 -5.99
CA LEU A 420 33.08 -1.64 -4.74
C LEU A 420 32.33 -0.94 -3.61
N ARG A 421 31.71 0.22 -3.89
CA ARG A 421 30.82 0.90 -2.92
C ARG A 421 29.60 0.03 -2.57
N ALA A 422 29.05 -0.73 -3.51
CA ALA A 422 27.92 -1.64 -3.29
C ALA A 422 28.28 -2.93 -2.49
N GLU A 423 29.53 -3.43 -2.57
CA GLU A 423 30.01 -4.55 -1.72
C GLU A 423 30.14 -4.14 -0.24
N GLY A 424 30.24 -2.83 0.07
CA GLY A 424 30.09 -2.28 1.42
C GLY A 424 31.24 -2.52 2.42
N GLU A 425 32.35 -3.12 1.98
CA GLU A 425 33.51 -3.43 2.83
C GLU A 425 34.81 -2.92 2.20
N GLU A 426 35.66 -2.25 2.99
CA GLU A 426 37.08 -2.09 2.65
C GLU A 426 37.79 -3.44 2.78
N LYS A 427 37.72 -4.25 1.72
CA LYS A 427 38.55 -5.45 1.61
C LYS A 427 40.00 -5.03 1.43
N THR A 428 40.82 -5.34 2.42
CA THR A 428 42.27 -5.40 2.27
C THR A 428 42.59 -6.40 1.16
N VAL A 429 43.26 -5.93 0.12
CA VAL A 429 43.75 -6.79 -0.97
C VAL A 429 45.10 -7.35 -0.54
N GLU A 430 45.13 -8.63 -0.18
CA GLU A 430 46.39 -9.37 -0.06
C GLU A 430 47.07 -9.44 -1.43
N ASN A 431 48.41 -9.39 -1.46
CA ASN A 431 49.24 -9.43 -2.67
C ASN A 431 48.90 -8.32 -3.70
N LEU A 432 48.57 -7.10 -3.23
CA LEU A 432 48.21 -5.96 -4.07
C LEU A 432 49.26 -5.65 -5.16
N GLU A 433 50.56 -5.70 -4.83
CA GLU A 433 51.65 -5.49 -5.79
C GLU A 433 51.58 -6.52 -6.94
N GLU A 434 51.36 -7.79 -6.61
CA GLU A 434 51.29 -8.89 -7.58
C GLU A 434 50.08 -8.73 -8.50
N TYR A 435 48.89 -8.47 -7.95
CA TYR A 435 47.69 -8.16 -8.75
C TYR A 435 47.87 -6.92 -9.64
N SER A 436 48.53 -5.86 -9.12
CA SER A 436 48.78 -4.64 -9.91
C SER A 436 49.71 -4.89 -11.09
N SER A 437 50.73 -5.76 -10.93
CA SER A 437 51.66 -6.13 -12.00
C SER A 437 51.01 -6.86 -13.18
N ARG A 438 49.83 -7.48 -12.95
CA ARG A 438 49.04 -8.18 -13.98
C ARG A 438 48.17 -7.22 -14.83
N ILE A 439 48.06 -5.94 -14.46
CA ILE A 439 47.26 -4.93 -15.16
C ILE A 439 48.19 -4.05 -16.01
N SER A 440 48.20 -4.24 -17.34
CA SER A 440 49.21 -3.62 -18.23
C SER A 440 49.08 -2.10 -18.36
N ASP A 441 47.89 -1.54 -18.11
CA ASP A 441 47.62 -0.09 -18.11
C ASP A 441 47.67 0.55 -16.71
N TYR A 442 48.03 -0.18 -15.65
CA TYR A 442 47.99 0.29 -14.26
C TYR A 442 48.77 1.58 -14.04
N GLU A 443 49.98 1.68 -14.61
CA GLU A 443 50.82 2.87 -14.46
C GLU A 443 50.27 4.11 -15.19
N THR A 444 49.31 3.95 -16.10
CA THR A 444 48.64 5.08 -16.78
C THR A 444 47.51 5.69 -15.95
N LEU A 445 47.02 4.98 -14.93
CA LEU A 445 45.92 5.38 -14.07
C LEU A 445 46.37 6.32 -12.94
N ASN A 446 45.49 7.18 -12.46
CA ASN A 446 45.75 7.99 -11.27
C ASN A 446 45.62 7.14 -9.97
N PRO A 447 46.06 7.62 -8.79
CA PRO A 447 46.06 6.82 -7.56
C PRO A 447 44.72 6.20 -7.15
N GLU A 448 43.60 6.92 -7.29
CA GLU A 448 42.25 6.42 -6.95
C GLU A 448 41.79 5.34 -7.96
N GLU A 449 42.16 5.51 -9.23
CA GLU A 449 41.84 4.60 -10.32
C GLU A 449 42.67 3.31 -10.24
N ARG A 450 43.95 3.43 -9.86
CA ARG A 450 44.83 2.30 -9.50
C ARG A 450 44.21 1.49 -8.38
N GLU A 451 43.87 2.13 -7.26
CA GLU A 451 43.24 1.47 -6.12
C GLU A 451 41.92 0.78 -6.49
N THR A 452 41.04 1.47 -7.24
CA THR A 452 39.77 0.93 -7.73
C THR A 452 39.99 -0.29 -8.63
N SER A 453 40.91 -0.18 -9.60
CA SER A 453 41.18 -1.23 -10.59
C SER A 453 41.74 -2.49 -9.94
N VAL A 454 42.75 -2.37 -9.06
CA VAL A 454 43.34 -3.53 -8.38
C VAL A 454 42.37 -4.18 -7.38
N LYS A 455 41.58 -3.40 -6.63
CA LYS A 455 40.56 -3.93 -5.70
C LYS A 455 39.52 -4.79 -6.44
N ILE A 456 38.95 -4.29 -7.53
CA ILE A 456 37.91 -5.06 -8.24
C ILE A 456 38.49 -6.19 -9.11
N PHE A 457 39.72 -6.05 -9.61
CA PHE A 457 40.41 -7.09 -10.35
C PHE A 457 40.75 -8.28 -9.44
N ALA A 458 41.35 -8.03 -8.27
CA ALA A 458 41.61 -9.04 -7.25
C ALA A 458 40.33 -9.72 -6.75
N SER A 459 39.20 -8.99 -6.68
CA SER A 459 37.90 -9.58 -6.34
C SER A 459 37.36 -10.60 -7.35
N GLY A 460 37.91 -10.66 -8.57
CA GLY A 460 37.42 -11.49 -9.67
C GLY A 460 36.08 -11.05 -10.29
N ILE A 461 35.53 -9.89 -9.89
CA ILE A 461 34.28 -9.37 -10.47
C ILE A 461 34.53 -8.78 -11.87
N ILE A 462 35.52 -7.89 -12.02
CA ILE A 462 35.94 -7.35 -13.32
C ILE A 462 37.29 -7.94 -13.72
N THR A 463 37.30 -8.70 -14.80
CA THR A 463 38.51 -9.20 -15.45
C THR A 463 39.03 -8.19 -16.47
N GLY A 464 40.35 -8.17 -16.70
CA GLY A 464 40.97 -7.42 -17.78
C GLY A 464 40.58 -7.90 -19.19
N PHE A 465 41.05 -7.18 -20.19
CA PHE A 465 40.94 -7.53 -21.61
C PHE A 465 42.06 -8.51 -22.04
N PRO A 466 41.94 -9.19 -23.19
CA PRO A 466 42.99 -10.05 -23.73
C PRO A 466 44.34 -9.36 -24.05
N ASP A 467 44.36 -8.03 -24.12
CA ASP A 467 45.57 -7.20 -24.26
C ASP A 467 46.27 -6.91 -22.91
N GLY A 468 45.78 -7.51 -21.81
CA GLY A 468 46.29 -7.32 -20.45
C GLY A 468 45.80 -6.04 -19.76
N SER A 469 45.09 -5.15 -20.46
CA SER A 469 44.60 -3.90 -19.87
C SER A 469 43.36 -4.13 -19.02
N PHE A 470 43.21 -3.40 -17.91
CA PHE A 470 41.93 -3.26 -17.23
C PHE A 470 40.95 -2.43 -18.09
N GLY A 471 41.49 -1.45 -18.82
CA GLY A 471 40.76 -0.58 -19.73
C GLY A 471 39.83 0.37 -18.98
N PHE A 472 40.34 1.03 -17.93
CA PHE A 472 39.55 1.80 -16.95
C PHE A 472 38.59 2.80 -17.60
N HIS A 473 39.08 3.59 -18.57
CA HIS A 473 38.30 4.60 -19.30
C HIS A 473 37.58 4.06 -20.54
N ARG A 474 37.67 2.76 -20.86
CA ARG A 474 36.93 2.18 -22.00
C ARG A 474 35.45 2.09 -21.62
N ASN A 475 34.58 2.51 -22.55
CA ASN A 475 33.13 2.33 -22.42
C ASN A 475 32.79 0.84 -22.39
N ALA A 476 31.79 0.47 -21.60
CA ALA A 476 31.35 -0.91 -21.47
C ALA A 476 30.14 -1.23 -22.35
N THR A 477 30.15 -2.43 -22.92
CA THR A 477 29.01 -3.02 -23.61
C THR A 477 27.98 -3.60 -22.65
N ARG A 478 26.74 -3.76 -23.12
CA ARG A 478 25.65 -4.43 -22.37
C ARG A 478 26.02 -5.88 -22.01
N ALA A 479 26.75 -6.59 -22.87
CA ALA A 479 27.29 -7.92 -22.60
C ALA A 479 28.31 -7.96 -21.45
N GLU A 480 29.27 -7.02 -21.44
CA GLU A 480 30.24 -6.90 -20.34
C GLU A 480 29.55 -6.56 -19.02
N ALA A 481 28.63 -5.59 -19.03
CA ALA A 481 27.86 -5.24 -17.83
C ALA A 481 27.10 -6.45 -17.27
N CYS A 482 26.49 -7.28 -18.13
CA CYS A 482 25.87 -8.54 -17.70
C CYS A 482 26.87 -9.50 -17.05
N ALA A 483 28.04 -9.72 -17.64
CA ALA A 483 29.05 -10.62 -17.08
C ALA A 483 29.60 -10.11 -15.73
N ILE A 484 29.80 -8.81 -15.61
CA ILE A 484 30.24 -8.14 -14.37
C ILE A 484 29.18 -8.29 -13.28
N LEU A 485 27.90 -8.03 -13.60
CA LEU A 485 26.78 -8.15 -12.65
C LEU A 485 26.52 -9.60 -12.22
N SER A 486 26.66 -10.58 -13.12
CA SER A 486 26.61 -12.00 -12.78
C SER A 486 27.61 -12.37 -11.67
N ARG A 487 28.86 -11.88 -11.77
CA ARG A 487 29.96 -12.13 -10.83
C ARG A 487 29.82 -11.34 -9.53
N PHE A 488 29.25 -10.14 -9.59
CA PHE A 488 28.84 -9.41 -8.39
C PHE A 488 27.81 -10.22 -7.60
N LEU A 489 26.73 -10.66 -8.25
CA LEU A 489 25.62 -11.40 -7.67
C LEU A 489 25.98 -12.83 -7.22
N ASN A 490 26.83 -13.54 -7.96
CA ASN A 490 27.28 -14.88 -7.59
C ASN A 490 28.80 -14.93 -7.41
N LYS A 491 29.24 -15.15 -6.17
CA LYS A 491 30.67 -15.29 -5.83
C LYS A 491 31.34 -16.47 -6.53
N GLU A 492 30.59 -17.54 -6.83
CA GLU A 492 31.11 -18.74 -7.53
C GLU A 492 31.40 -18.48 -9.02
N GLU A 493 30.85 -17.40 -9.60
CA GLU A 493 31.10 -17.01 -10.99
C GLU A 493 32.29 -16.04 -11.13
N ARG A 494 32.83 -15.52 -10.01
CA ARG A 494 33.98 -14.60 -9.99
C ARG A 494 35.22 -15.30 -10.53
N ILE A 495 35.92 -14.64 -11.45
CA ILE A 495 37.16 -15.13 -12.05
C ILE A 495 38.32 -14.39 -11.39
N VAL A 496 38.75 -14.88 -10.23
CA VAL A 496 39.93 -14.36 -9.53
C VAL A 496 41.17 -14.71 -10.36
N PRO A 497 42.04 -13.74 -10.68
CA PRO A 497 43.31 -14.01 -11.36
C PRO A 497 44.19 -14.95 -10.52
N GLU A 498 44.76 -15.98 -11.14
CA GLU A 498 45.82 -16.77 -10.51
C GLU A 498 47.08 -15.91 -10.36
N LEU A 499 47.69 -15.96 -9.17
CA LEU A 499 48.93 -15.27 -8.82
C LEU A 499 50.14 -16.09 -9.24
#